data_AF-A0A7U7ENI4-F1
#
_entry.id   AF-A0A7U7ENI4-F1
#
_cell.length_a   1.000
_cell.length_b   1.000
_cell.length_c   1.000
_cell.angle_alpha   90.00
_cell.angle_beta   90.00
_cell.angle_gamma   90.00
#
_symmetry.space_group_name_H-M   'P 1'
#
loop_
_entity.id
_entity.type
_entity.pdbx_description
1 polymer ?
#
loop_
_entity_poly.entity_id
_entity_poly.type
_entity_poly.pdbx_seq_one_letter_code
_entity_poly.pdbx_strand_id
1 'polypeptide(L)'
;MTIARDRRHAIGQDDSLNVERNRLIRIGKDRSEEVGNDRYDKTTASHFIETGGHVEHSVQGHHQLEAGQSIERRTSRYDLQAGECVVITSPGGAIVINDAGITLEGSSILLKGPVSRENGGSGNPFSIAGDPDEGSESDFCVTCFLRAARNGGMVVPV
;
A
#
# COMPACT_ATOMS: atom_id res chain seq x y z
N MET A 1 41.13 19.57 24.03
CA MET A 1 40.48 20.05 25.27
C MET A 1 39.79 18.86 25.91
N THR A 2 39.98 18.63 27.20
CA THR A 2 39.33 17.54 27.95
C THR A 2 38.56 18.15 29.11
N ILE A 3 37.35 17.66 29.35
CA ILE A 3 36.48 18.10 30.45
C ILE A 3 36.17 16.87 31.29
N ALA A 4 36.47 16.93 32.59
CA ALA A 4 36.42 15.76 33.47
C ALA A 4 35.02 15.46 34.04
N ARG A 5 34.13 16.46 34.10
CA ARG A 5 32.77 16.33 34.64
C ARG A 5 31.73 16.84 33.65
N ASP A 6 31.44 18.14 33.69
CA ASP A 6 30.34 18.73 32.93
C ASP A 6 30.81 19.87 32.05
N ARG A 7 30.21 19.99 30.85
CA ARG A 7 30.33 21.15 29.97
C ARG A 7 28.95 21.74 29.76
N ARG A 8 28.82 23.05 29.97
CA ARG A 8 27.68 23.84 29.50
C ARG A 8 28.21 24.92 28.58
N HIS A 9 27.52 25.14 27.47
CA HIS A 9 27.89 26.14 26.50
C HIS A 9 26.61 26.80 25.98
N ALA A 10 26.57 28.12 26.00
CA ALA A 10 25.45 28.92 25.52
C ALA A 10 25.99 29.90 24.48
N ILE A 11 25.29 30.01 23.37
CA ILE A 11 25.60 30.90 22.26
C ILE A 11 24.36 31.79 22.09
N GLY A 12 24.54 33.10 22.21
CA GLY A 12 23.41 34.05 22.23
C GLY A 12 22.87 34.42 20.85
N GLN A 13 23.61 34.09 19.79
CA GLN A 13 23.24 34.33 18.40
C GLN A 13 23.55 33.05 17.61
N ASP A 14 24.48 33.11 16.65
CA ASP A 14 24.73 32.03 15.71
C ASP A 14 25.91 31.15 16.12
N ASP A 15 25.80 29.84 15.84
CA ASP A 15 26.90 28.88 15.89
C ASP A 15 27.16 28.32 14.50
N SER A 16 28.43 28.26 14.09
CA SER A 16 28.83 27.69 12.82
C SER A 16 30.04 26.79 13.02
N LEU A 17 29.92 25.52 12.60
CA LEU A 17 31.00 24.55 12.67
C LEU A 17 31.31 24.01 11.27
N ASN A 18 32.49 24.33 10.75
CA ASN A 18 33.02 23.72 9.55
C ASN A 18 34.00 22.60 9.93
N VAL A 19 33.77 21.40 9.41
CA VAL A 19 34.69 20.26 9.52
C VAL A 19 34.98 19.77 8.11
N GLU A 20 36.18 20.04 7.60
CA GLU A 20 36.57 19.72 6.21
C GLU A 20 36.67 18.22 5.92
N ARG A 21 36.84 17.42 6.97
CA ARG A 21 37.02 15.96 6.87
C ARG A 21 35.98 15.23 7.71
N ASN A 22 36.41 14.55 8.76
CA ASN A 22 35.58 13.60 9.47
C ASN A 22 35.08 14.19 10.79
N ARG A 23 33.78 14.03 11.06
CA ARG A 23 33.17 14.27 12.36
C ARG A 23 32.63 12.96 12.92
N LEU A 24 33.12 12.54 14.07
CA LEU A 24 32.60 11.40 14.82
C LEU A 24 32.05 11.89 16.16
N ILE A 25 30.79 11.56 16.43
CA ILE A 25 30.14 11.84 17.70
C ILE A 25 29.81 10.51 18.34
N ARG A 26 30.26 10.28 19.57
CA ARG A 26 29.83 9.15 20.40
C ARG A 26 29.19 9.71 21.65
N ILE A 27 27.99 9.24 21.95
CA ILE A 27 27.24 9.60 23.15
C ILE A 27 27.03 8.29 23.90
N GLY A 28 27.48 8.21 25.15
CA GLY A 28 27.44 6.97 25.93
C GLY A 28 26.05 6.61 26.45
N LYS A 29 25.09 7.54 26.37
CA LYS A 29 23.74 7.38 26.89
C LYS A 29 22.73 8.06 25.95
N ASP A 30 22.05 9.11 26.41
CA ASP A 30 20.90 9.72 25.73
C ASP A 30 21.32 10.96 24.91
N ARG A 31 20.71 11.15 23.74
CA ARG A 31 20.75 12.40 22.96
C ARG A 31 19.35 12.97 22.87
N SER A 32 19.19 14.21 23.29
CA SER A 32 17.98 15.00 23.08
C SER A 32 18.32 16.24 22.26
N GLU A 33 17.54 16.52 21.23
CA GLU A 33 17.73 17.65 20.34
C GLU A 33 16.38 18.29 20.07
N GLU A 34 16.29 19.59 20.31
CA GLU A 34 15.10 20.40 20.08
C GLU A 34 15.48 21.50 19.09
N VAL A 35 14.74 21.57 17.99
CA VAL A 35 14.92 22.59 16.95
C VAL A 35 13.62 23.39 16.90
N GLY A 36 13.67 24.66 17.31
CA GLY A 36 12.47 25.48 17.48
C GLY A 36 11.83 25.97 16.17
N ASN A 37 12.52 25.81 15.04
CA ASN A 37 12.01 26.14 13.71
C ASN A 37 12.36 25.00 12.75
N ASP A 38 13.24 25.23 11.77
CA ASP A 38 13.51 24.26 10.71
C ASP A 38 14.78 23.44 10.97
N ARG A 39 14.70 22.12 10.71
CA ARG A 39 15.85 21.23 10.59
C ARG A 39 16.04 20.84 9.13
N TYR A 40 17.25 21.04 8.60
CA TYR A 40 17.63 20.61 7.26
C TYR A 40 18.89 19.74 7.31
N ASP A 41 18.77 18.51 6.83
CA ASP A 41 19.89 17.57 6.69
C ASP A 41 20.10 17.24 5.22
N LYS A 42 21.32 17.46 4.72
CA LYS A 42 21.73 17.06 3.35
C LYS A 42 22.87 16.06 3.42
N THR A 43 22.67 14.90 2.81
CA THR A 43 23.70 13.88 2.62
C THR A 43 23.86 13.58 1.14
N THR A 44 25.06 13.78 0.58
CA THR A 44 25.30 13.60 -0.87
C THR A 44 25.41 12.14 -1.29
N ALA A 45 25.95 11.28 -0.41
CA ALA A 45 26.21 9.87 -0.72
C ALA A 45 25.18 8.95 -0.07
N SER A 46 25.37 8.60 1.20
CA SER A 46 24.53 7.61 1.87
C SER A 46 24.21 7.99 3.31
N HIS A 47 22.96 7.76 3.71
CA HIS A 47 22.46 7.96 5.06
C HIS A 47 21.95 6.63 5.60
N PHE A 48 22.50 6.19 6.74
CA PHE A 48 22.13 4.93 7.38
C PHE A 48 21.67 5.21 8.80
N ILE A 49 20.52 4.66 9.16
CA ILE A 49 19.96 4.70 10.51
C ILE A 49 19.73 3.26 10.93
N GLU A 50 20.32 2.89 12.06
CA GLU A 50 20.06 1.62 12.73
C GLU A 50 19.50 1.93 14.12
N THR A 51 18.36 1.34 14.46
CA THR A 51 17.71 1.51 15.75
C THR A 51 17.47 0.14 16.35
N GLY A 52 18.07 -0.15 17.51
CA GLY A 52 17.87 -1.41 18.21
C GLY A 52 16.54 -1.52 18.96
N GLY A 53 15.90 -0.37 19.23
CA GLY A 53 14.59 -0.28 19.89
C GLY A 53 13.47 0.05 18.90
N HIS A 54 12.71 1.10 19.20
CA HIS A 54 11.60 1.58 18.37
C HIS A 54 11.94 2.94 17.73
N VAL A 55 11.29 3.20 16.60
CA VAL A 55 11.26 4.52 15.96
C VAL A 55 9.80 4.96 15.89
N GLU A 56 9.53 6.17 16.34
CA GLU A 56 8.26 6.85 16.16
C GLU A 56 8.50 8.16 15.41
N HIS A 57 7.67 8.43 14.41
CA HIS A 57 7.71 9.66 13.65
C HIS A 57 6.30 10.23 13.57
N SER A 58 6.09 11.36 14.24
CA SER A 58 4.82 12.08 14.23
C SER A 58 4.99 13.37 13.43
N VAL A 59 4.16 13.54 12.40
CA VAL A 59 4.16 14.71 11.52
C VAL A 59 2.76 15.29 11.55
N GLN A 60 2.63 16.53 12.05
CA GLN A 60 1.34 17.22 12.10
C GLN A 60 0.90 17.77 10.73
N GLY A 61 1.88 18.12 9.90
CA GLY A 61 1.66 18.63 8.55
C GLY A 61 1.75 17.52 7.51
N HIS A 62 2.55 17.76 6.47
CA HIS A 62 2.71 16.86 5.33
C HIS A 62 3.96 15.98 5.46
N HIS A 63 3.83 14.69 5.14
CA HIS A 63 4.94 13.74 5.09
C HIS A 63 5.06 13.15 3.67
N GLN A 64 6.19 13.41 3.01
CA GLN A 64 6.48 12.98 1.65
C GLN A 64 7.74 12.11 1.63
N LEU A 65 7.69 11.03 0.86
CA LEU A 65 8.84 10.15 0.63
C LEU A 65 9.00 9.91 -0.87
N GLU A 66 10.14 10.35 -1.41
CA GLU A 66 10.51 10.17 -2.80
C GLU A 66 11.79 9.36 -2.91
N ALA A 67 11.81 8.39 -3.83
CA ALA A 67 13.00 7.61 -4.15
C ALA A 67 13.10 7.42 -5.65
N GLY A 68 14.27 7.68 -6.23
CA GLY A 68 14.51 7.56 -7.67
C GLY A 68 14.65 6.12 -8.17
N GLN A 69 14.72 5.13 -7.27
CA GLN A 69 14.90 3.71 -7.62
C GLN A 69 13.80 2.84 -7.01
N SER A 70 13.86 2.57 -5.71
CA SER A 70 12.90 1.71 -5.03
C SER A 70 12.66 2.15 -3.59
N ILE A 71 11.51 1.73 -3.05
CA ILE A 71 11.23 1.82 -1.62
C ILE A 71 10.77 0.46 -1.13
N GLU A 72 11.57 -0.17 -0.28
CA GLU A 72 11.31 -1.50 0.28
C GLU A 72 10.87 -1.40 1.74
N ARG A 73 9.74 -2.03 2.08
CA ARG A 73 9.27 -2.17 3.47
C ARG A 73 9.16 -3.66 3.80
N ARG A 74 9.85 -4.11 4.85
CA ARG A 74 9.80 -5.50 5.33
C ARG A 74 9.37 -5.47 6.79
N THR A 75 8.22 -6.07 7.10
CA THR A 75 7.62 -6.10 8.43
C THR A 75 6.69 -7.30 8.55
N SER A 76 6.41 -7.73 9.78
CA SER A 76 5.37 -8.74 10.06
C SER A 76 3.95 -8.19 9.90
N ARG A 77 3.76 -6.89 10.18
CA ARG A 77 2.47 -6.18 10.05
C ARG A 77 2.69 -4.80 9.46
N TYR A 78 1.90 -4.46 8.45
CA TYR A 78 1.93 -3.16 7.79
C TYR A 78 0.52 -2.57 7.76
N ASP A 79 0.26 -1.65 8.68
CA ASP A 79 -1.04 -0.98 8.79
C ASP A 79 -0.98 0.36 8.07
N LEU A 80 -1.85 0.54 7.08
CA LEU A 80 -2.10 1.82 6.44
C LEU A 80 -3.51 2.26 6.80
N GLN A 81 -3.61 3.43 7.43
CA GLN A 81 -4.88 4.07 7.74
C GLN A 81 -4.85 5.48 7.18
N ALA A 82 -5.89 5.83 6.44
CA ALA A 82 -6.11 7.16 5.91
C ALA A 82 -7.53 7.60 6.25
N GLY A 83 -7.70 8.88 6.58
CA GLY A 83 -9.03 9.43 6.90
C GLY A 83 -9.93 9.57 5.67
N GLU A 84 -9.33 9.83 4.50
CA GLU A 84 -10.08 10.10 3.26
C GLU A 84 -9.87 9.02 2.22
N CYS A 85 -8.62 8.75 1.83
CA CYS A 85 -8.33 7.88 0.70
C CYS A 85 -6.94 7.22 0.80
N VAL A 86 -6.85 5.97 0.37
CA VAL A 86 -5.59 5.28 0.08
C VAL A 86 -5.52 5.02 -1.42
N VAL A 87 -4.46 5.51 -2.07
CA VAL A 87 -4.23 5.35 -3.51
C VAL A 87 -2.89 4.66 -3.75
N ILE A 88 -2.92 3.57 -4.49
CA ILE A 88 -1.72 2.85 -4.96
C ILE A 88 -1.78 2.83 -6.48
N THR A 89 -0.93 3.64 -7.12
CA THR A 89 -0.93 3.79 -8.57
C THR A 89 0.36 3.26 -9.17
N SER A 90 0.25 2.64 -10.34
CA SER A 90 1.36 2.19 -11.17
C SER A 90 1.02 2.39 -12.65
N PRO A 91 1.98 2.27 -13.58
CA PRO A 91 1.67 2.33 -15.01
C PRO A 91 0.62 1.31 -15.48
N GLY A 92 0.45 0.20 -14.76
CA GLY A 92 -0.52 -0.84 -15.09
C GLY A 92 -1.93 -0.61 -14.58
N GLY A 93 -2.15 0.40 -13.72
CA GLY A 93 -3.45 0.62 -13.09
C GLY A 93 -3.36 1.21 -11.67
N ALA A 94 -4.48 1.22 -10.97
CA ALA A 94 -4.61 1.82 -9.64
C ALA A 94 -5.47 0.96 -8.70
N ILE A 95 -5.15 1.03 -7.41
CA ILE A 95 -5.98 0.55 -6.31
C ILE A 95 -6.37 1.76 -5.49
N VAL A 96 -7.67 1.98 -5.32
CA VAL A 96 -8.21 3.13 -4.59
C VAL A 96 -9.13 2.61 -3.50
N ILE A 97 -8.93 3.06 -2.26
CA ILE A 97 -9.78 2.75 -1.10
C ILE A 97 -10.27 4.07 -0.52
N ASN A 98 -11.58 4.30 -0.50
CA ASN A 98 -12.21 5.52 0.00
C ASN A 98 -13.59 5.21 0.60
N ASP A 99 -14.39 6.26 0.86
CA ASP A 99 -15.74 6.18 1.42
C ASP A 99 -16.75 5.45 0.51
N ALA A 100 -16.54 5.45 -0.81
CA ALA A 100 -17.34 4.71 -1.77
C ALA A 100 -17.00 3.21 -1.83
N GLY A 101 -15.84 2.80 -1.29
CA GLY A 101 -15.40 1.41 -1.22
C GLY A 101 -14.00 1.19 -1.79
N ILE A 102 -13.79 0.04 -2.43
CA ILE A 102 -12.52 -0.38 -3.02
C ILE A 102 -12.68 -0.49 -4.55
N THR A 103 -11.83 0.23 -5.28
CA THR A 103 -11.76 0.20 -6.75
C THR A 103 -10.42 -0.40 -7.19
N LEU A 104 -10.49 -1.35 -8.13
CA LEU A 104 -9.35 -1.96 -8.80
C LEU A 104 -9.42 -1.60 -10.29
N GLU A 105 -8.45 -0.82 -10.77
CA GLU A 105 -8.36 -0.38 -12.17
C GLU A 105 -7.12 -0.98 -12.82
N GLY A 106 -7.25 -1.44 -14.06
CA GLY A 106 -6.14 -1.93 -14.87
C GLY A 106 -6.64 -2.44 -16.23
N SER A 107 -5.75 -2.51 -17.22
CA SER A 107 -6.08 -3.08 -18.54
C SER A 107 -6.40 -4.57 -18.48
N SER A 108 -5.87 -5.26 -17.47
CA SER A 108 -6.16 -6.66 -17.15
C SER A 108 -6.07 -6.86 -15.64
N ILE A 109 -7.07 -7.53 -15.07
CA ILE A 109 -7.10 -7.94 -13.66
C ILE A 109 -7.13 -9.46 -13.63
N LEU A 110 -6.02 -10.07 -13.20
CA LEU A 110 -5.89 -11.52 -13.09
C LEU A 110 -5.97 -11.93 -11.62
N LEU A 111 -7.08 -12.56 -11.24
CA LEU A 111 -7.24 -13.17 -9.93
C LEU A 111 -6.92 -14.66 -10.02
N LYS A 112 -5.96 -15.13 -9.22
CA LYS A 112 -5.59 -16.54 -9.16
C LYS A 112 -6.13 -17.16 -7.88
N GLY A 113 -6.74 -18.34 -8.01
CA GLY A 113 -7.36 -19.07 -6.89
C GLY A 113 -8.87 -18.82 -6.80
N PRO A 114 -9.56 -19.51 -5.88
CA PRO A 114 -11.00 -19.36 -5.70
C PRO A 114 -11.33 -17.96 -5.18
N VAL A 115 -12.26 -17.29 -5.85
CA VAL A 115 -12.83 -16.01 -5.42
C VAL A 115 -14.24 -16.29 -4.91
N SER A 116 -14.51 -15.96 -3.64
CA SER A 116 -15.87 -16.00 -3.10
C SER A 116 -16.44 -14.59 -3.13
N ARG A 117 -17.60 -14.45 -3.77
CA ARG A 117 -18.37 -13.21 -3.77
C ARG A 117 -19.69 -13.49 -3.10
N GLU A 118 -19.90 -12.90 -1.93
CA GLU A 118 -21.22 -12.89 -1.31
C GLU A 118 -22.02 -11.74 -1.92
N ASN A 119 -23.09 -12.07 -2.66
CA ASN A 119 -24.05 -11.08 -3.14
C ASN A 119 -24.93 -10.64 -1.96
N GLY A 120 -24.34 -9.93 -1.00
CA GLY A 120 -25.00 -9.40 0.20
C GLY A 120 -25.45 -7.95 0.06
N GLY A 121 -25.70 -7.47 -1.16
CA GLY A 121 -26.30 -6.16 -1.36
C GLY A 121 -27.79 -6.19 -1.04
N SER A 122 -28.27 -5.26 -0.21
CA SER A 122 -29.70 -4.93 -0.11
C SER A 122 -30.17 -4.24 -1.41
N GLY A 123 -30.20 -5.00 -2.51
CA GLY A 123 -30.54 -4.52 -3.84
C GLY A 123 -31.51 -5.49 -4.50
N ASN A 124 -32.80 -5.17 -4.39
CA ASN A 124 -33.92 -5.60 -5.21
C ASN A 124 -34.23 -7.13 -5.20
N PRO A 125 -35.49 -7.55 -4.94
CA PRO A 125 -35.91 -8.97 -5.02
C PRO A 125 -35.83 -9.57 -6.45
N PHE A 126 -35.38 -8.78 -7.43
CA PHE A 126 -35.09 -9.18 -8.79
C PHE A 126 -33.58 -9.10 -9.03
N SER A 127 -32.82 -9.91 -8.32
CA SER A 127 -31.42 -10.18 -8.70
C SER A 127 -31.43 -11.04 -9.95
N ILE A 128 -31.12 -10.45 -11.10
CA ILE A 128 -30.75 -11.21 -12.29
C ILE A 128 -29.37 -11.81 -11.99
N ALA A 129 -29.26 -13.13 -12.04
CA ALA A 129 -27.97 -13.80 -12.06
C ALA A 129 -27.29 -13.42 -13.38
N GLY A 130 -26.42 -12.42 -13.34
CA GLY A 130 -25.54 -12.09 -14.45
C GLY A 130 -24.31 -12.99 -14.38
N ASP A 131 -24.46 -14.26 -14.74
CA ASP A 131 -23.29 -15.05 -15.09
C ASP A 131 -22.73 -14.51 -16.42
N PRO A 132 -21.41 -14.28 -16.53
CA PRO A 132 -20.82 -14.03 -17.84
C PRO A 132 -21.09 -15.25 -18.72
N ASP A 133 -21.74 -15.01 -19.86
CA ASP A 133 -21.95 -16.03 -20.90
C ASP A 133 -20.57 -16.43 -21.43
N GLU A 134 -19.96 -17.45 -20.82
CA GLU A 134 -18.86 -18.19 -21.40
C GLU A 134 -19.45 -18.96 -22.57
N GLY A 135 -19.60 -18.25 -23.71
CA GLY A 135 -20.25 -18.71 -24.92
C GLY A 135 -19.94 -20.16 -25.23
N SER A 136 -20.82 -21.04 -24.76
CA SER A 136 -20.83 -22.45 -25.06
C SER A 136 -22.10 -22.66 -25.86
N GLU A 137 -21.89 -23.21 -27.05
CA GLU A 137 -22.91 -23.39 -28.08
C GLU A 137 -24.20 -23.94 -27.46
N SER A 138 -25.27 -23.18 -27.65
CA SER A 138 -26.66 -23.49 -27.30
C SER A 138 -26.95 -24.98 -27.11
N ASP A 139 -27.53 -25.31 -25.95
CA ASP A 139 -27.93 -26.62 -25.43
C ASP A 139 -29.00 -27.36 -26.29
N PHE A 140 -28.71 -27.56 -27.57
CA PHE A 140 -29.49 -28.45 -28.43
C PHE A 140 -28.86 -29.85 -28.41
N CYS A 141 -29.34 -30.70 -27.51
CA CYS A 141 -28.99 -32.11 -27.50
C CYS A 141 -29.54 -32.82 -28.76
N VAL A 142 -28.76 -32.82 -29.85
CA VAL A 142 -29.12 -33.48 -31.14
C VAL A 142 -29.46 -34.96 -30.93
N THR A 143 -28.76 -35.64 -30.01
CA THR A 143 -29.03 -37.02 -29.64
C THR A 143 -30.38 -37.19 -28.92
N CYS A 144 -30.79 -36.21 -28.10
CA CYS A 144 -32.11 -36.18 -27.47
C CYS A 144 -33.20 -35.96 -28.52
N PHE A 145 -32.97 -35.07 -29.49
CA PHE A 145 -33.88 -34.83 -30.61
C PHE A 145 -34.07 -36.07 -31.49
N LEU A 146 -32.98 -36.74 -31.88
CA LEU A 146 -33.06 -37.97 -32.70
C LEU A 146 -33.77 -39.11 -31.96
N ARG A 147 -33.58 -39.22 -30.64
CA ARG A 147 -34.26 -40.22 -29.81
C ARG A 147 -35.76 -39.94 -29.69
N ALA A 148 -36.13 -38.66 -29.57
CA ALA A 148 -37.51 -38.21 -29.51
C ALA A 148 -38.25 -38.42 -30.85
N ALA A 149 -37.62 -38.09 -31.98
CA ALA A 149 -38.17 -38.29 -33.31
C ALA A 149 -38.44 -39.77 -33.64
N ARG A 150 -37.61 -40.69 -33.12
CA ARG A 150 -37.81 -42.13 -33.31
C ARG A 150 -38.94 -42.70 -32.44
N ASN A 151 -39.18 -42.13 -31.26
CA ASN A 151 -40.11 -42.67 -30.26
C ASN A 151 -41.41 -41.84 -30.12
N GLY A 152 -41.60 -40.78 -30.91
CA GLY A 152 -42.79 -39.92 -30.88
C GLY A 152 -42.91 -39.03 -29.64
N GLY A 153 -41.80 -38.76 -28.94
CA GLY A 153 -41.77 -37.98 -27.70
C GLY A 153 -41.37 -36.51 -27.87
N MET A 154 -41.59 -35.69 -26.84
CA MET A 154 -41.17 -34.28 -26.80
C MET A 154 -39.71 -34.15 -26.34
N VAL A 155 -38.96 -33.19 -26.90
CA VAL A 155 -37.57 -32.90 -26.50
C VAL A 155 -37.60 -31.90 -25.36
N VAL A 156 -37.02 -32.27 -24.22
CA VAL A 156 -36.83 -31.37 -23.08
C VAL A 156 -35.35 -31.00 -23.03
N PRO A 157 -34.98 -29.71 -23.12
CA PRO A 157 -33.60 -29.27 -22.88
C PRO A 157 -33.24 -29.53 -21.41
N VAL A 158 -31.99 -29.89 -21.14
CA VAL A 158 -31.48 -30.02 -19.76
C VAL A 158 -31.06 -28.63 -19.29
#